data_AF-A0A8S1F4K9-F1
#
_entry.id   AF-A0A8S1F4K9-F1
#
_cell.length_a   1.000
_cell.length_b   1.000
_cell.length_c   1.000
_cell.angle_alpha   90.00
_cell.angle_beta   90.00
_cell.angle_gamma   90.00
#
_symmetry.space_group_name_H-M   'P 1'
#
loop_
_entity.id
_entity.type
_entity.pdbx_description
1 polymer ?
#
loop_
_entity_poly.entity_id
_entity_poly.type
_entity_poly.pdbx_seq_one_letter_code
_entity_poly.pdbx_strand_id
1 'polypeptide(L)'
;MISVEETYNMLGKPIKVVLDDGNKRTASTTTGNLVTIDPTSGTLVLAQFHHQCEIRCFELIPSSSISNISKLEEIDENCAPFGEAVLEQIDKLLGMQSTNVVEDGEMYKRAEKVINYLRAHHIEVFEEPNGVFRISGVVRFEKPYRRENLYCDIPMVLQRLLKLLDEMQ
;
A
#
# COMPACT_ATOMS: atom_id res chain seq x y z
N MET A 1 -4.25 29.10 11.84
CA MET A 1 -4.56 27.68 11.56
C MET A 1 -4.90 27.59 10.09
N ILE A 2 -4.10 26.85 9.32
CA ILE A 2 -4.41 26.57 7.91
C ILE A 2 -5.60 25.61 7.89
N SER A 3 -6.52 25.80 6.96
CA SER A 3 -7.68 24.92 6.89
C SER A 3 -7.24 23.52 6.45
N VAL A 4 -7.93 22.49 6.94
CA VAL A 4 -7.66 21.10 6.56
C VAL A 4 -7.76 20.93 5.04
N GLU A 5 -8.71 21.61 4.41
CA GLU A 5 -8.93 21.62 2.96
C GLU A 5 -7.76 22.25 2.18
N GLU A 6 -7.20 23.36 2.65
CA GLU A 6 -5.99 23.95 2.06
C GLU A 6 -4.79 23.01 2.16
N THR A 7 -4.69 22.26 3.26
CA THR A 7 -3.61 21.30 3.47
C THR A 7 -3.77 20.09 2.54
N TYR A 8 -4.99 19.61 2.31
CA TYR A 8 -5.28 18.57 1.30
C TYR A 8 -4.88 18.99 -0.12
N ASN A 9 -5.03 20.27 -0.46
CA ASN A 9 -4.57 20.81 -1.75
C ASN A 9 -3.03 20.84 -1.91
N MET A 10 -2.28 20.53 -0.85
CA MET A 10 -0.83 20.43 -0.84
C MET A 10 -0.31 18.99 -0.94
N LEU A 11 -1.18 17.97 -0.98
CA LEU A 11 -0.75 16.58 -1.12
C LEU A 11 0.12 16.38 -2.37
N GLY A 12 1.19 15.60 -2.20
CA GLY A 12 2.26 15.33 -3.16
C GLY A 12 3.24 16.48 -3.40
N LYS A 13 2.92 17.71 -2.98
CA LYS A 13 3.70 18.91 -3.32
C LYS A 13 4.80 19.19 -2.31
N PRO A 14 5.92 19.82 -2.73
CA PRO A 14 6.93 20.37 -1.84
C PRO A 14 6.33 21.42 -0.89
N ILE A 15 6.51 21.21 0.40
CA ILE A 15 6.08 22.14 1.44
C ILE A 15 7.19 22.39 2.46
N LYS A 16 7.07 23.54 3.12
CA LYS A 16 7.86 23.97 4.27
C LYS A 16 6.95 23.96 5.47
N VAL A 17 7.39 23.31 6.53
CA VAL A 17 6.72 23.30 7.83
C VAL A 17 7.59 24.08 8.80
N VAL A 18 7.00 25.10 9.42
CA VAL A 18 7.61 25.84 10.52
C VAL A 18 7.18 25.17 11.81
N LEU A 19 8.15 24.72 12.59
CA LEU A 19 7.93 24.00 13.84
C LEU A 19 7.88 24.98 15.02
N ASP A 20 7.04 24.66 16.00
CA ASP A 20 7.02 25.31 17.31
C ASP A 20 7.82 24.47 18.31
N ASP A 21 9.13 24.70 18.35
CA ASP A 21 10.06 24.03 19.27
C ASP A 21 10.15 24.72 20.65
N GLY A 22 9.28 25.71 20.91
CA GLY A 22 9.30 26.52 22.13
C GLY A 22 10.43 27.54 22.19
N ASN A 23 11.35 27.56 21.22
CA ASN A 23 12.45 28.51 21.15
C ASN A 23 12.10 29.69 20.23
N LYS A 24 11.46 30.72 20.81
CA LYS A 24 11.01 31.93 20.09
C LYS A 24 12.11 32.73 19.37
N ARG A 25 13.39 32.40 19.54
CA ARG A 25 14.52 33.10 18.91
C ARG A 25 14.91 32.53 17.55
N THR A 26 14.59 31.28 17.26
CA THR A 26 14.94 30.61 16.00
C THR A 26 13.77 29.75 15.57
N ALA A 27 13.16 30.08 14.45
CA ALA A 27 12.15 29.22 13.85
C ALA A 27 12.85 27.99 13.26
N SER A 28 12.65 26.82 13.85
CA SER A 28 13.05 25.56 13.22
C SER A 28 12.08 25.24 12.09
N THR A 29 12.62 24.75 10.98
CA THR A 29 11.82 24.44 9.79
C THR A 29 12.27 23.12 9.20
N THR A 30 11.32 22.35 8.71
CA THR A 30 11.57 21.15 7.91
C THR A 30 10.89 21.26 6.55
N THR A 31 11.42 20.57 5.55
CA THR A 31 10.96 20.57 4.16
C THR A 31 10.76 19.13 3.68
N GLY A 32 9.83 18.95 2.75
CA GLY A 32 9.57 17.65 2.11
C GLY A 32 8.29 17.69 1.30
N ASN A 33 7.98 16.60 0.60
CA ASN A 33 6.72 16.45 -0.10
C ASN A 33 5.65 15.93 0.86
N LEU A 34 4.49 16.59 0.92
CA LEU A 34 3.40 16.15 1.79
C LEU A 34 2.78 14.85 1.28
N VAL A 35 2.86 13.77 2.05
CA VAL A 35 2.35 12.46 1.66
C VAL A 35 0.91 12.30 2.08
N THR A 36 0.63 12.57 3.35
CA THR A 36 -0.70 12.44 3.92
C THR A 36 -0.84 13.32 5.16
N ILE A 37 -2.09 13.45 5.60
CA ILE A 37 -2.50 14.15 6.81
C ILE A 37 -3.48 13.23 7.52
N ASP A 38 -3.29 12.99 8.81
CA ASP A 38 -4.33 12.37 9.61
C ASP A 38 -5.45 13.41 9.85
N PRO A 39 -6.67 13.21 9.32
CA PRO A 39 -7.77 14.15 9.50
C PRO A 39 -8.20 14.33 10.96
N THR A 40 -7.88 13.36 11.83
CA THR A 40 -8.28 13.39 13.24
C THR A 40 -7.31 14.22 14.08
N SER A 41 -6.01 13.92 13.98
CA SER A 41 -4.99 14.62 14.77
C SER A 41 -4.39 15.83 14.07
N GLY A 42 -4.52 15.96 12.75
CA GLY A 42 -3.81 16.95 11.93
C GLY A 42 -2.31 16.67 11.77
N THR A 43 -1.86 15.46 12.13
CA THR A 43 -0.47 15.04 11.98
C THR A 43 -0.11 14.97 10.49
N LEU A 44 1.04 15.56 10.13
CA LEU A 44 1.56 15.51 8.77
C LEU A 44 2.56 14.36 8.61
N VAL A 45 2.62 13.80 7.41
CA VAL A 45 3.70 12.90 6.99
C VAL A 45 4.37 13.51 5.77
N LEU A 46 5.66 13.80 5.88
CA LEU A 46 6.49 14.29 4.77
C LEU A 46 7.39 13.18 4.25
N ALA A 47 7.57 13.11 2.94
CA ALA A 47 8.66 12.36 2.32
C ALA A 47 9.83 13.32 2.08
N GLN A 48 11.00 12.99 2.65
CA GLN A 48 12.24 13.71 2.40
C GLN A 48 13.06 12.98 1.35
N PHE A 49 13.57 13.72 0.38
CA PHE A 49 14.34 13.20 -0.74
C PHE A 49 15.83 13.43 -0.54
N HIS A 50 16.65 12.56 -1.12
CA HIS A 50 18.07 12.81 -1.31
C HIS A 50 18.28 13.34 -2.73
N HIS A 51 18.72 14.60 -2.83
CA HIS A 51 18.96 15.29 -4.11
C HIS A 51 17.79 15.15 -5.10
N GLN A 52 16.56 15.24 -4.61
CA GLN A 52 15.32 15.23 -5.42
C GLN A 52 15.03 13.92 -6.19
N CYS A 53 15.83 12.87 -6.00
CA CYS A 53 15.75 11.64 -6.81
C CYS A 53 15.14 10.46 -6.06
N GLU A 54 15.51 10.25 -4.80
CA GLU A 54 15.13 9.08 -4.01
C GLU A 54 14.62 9.49 -2.64
N ILE A 55 13.56 8.85 -2.16
CA ILE A 55 13.06 9.06 -0.80
C ILE A 55 14.09 8.53 0.21
N ARG A 56 14.63 9.44 1.02
CA ARG A 56 15.55 9.14 2.12
C ARG A 56 14.82 8.61 3.35
N CYS A 57 13.74 9.28 3.75
CA CYS A 57 12.94 8.93 4.92
C CYS A 57 11.55 9.57 4.88
N PHE A 58 10.68 9.08 5.75
CA PHE A 58 9.42 9.74 6.09
C PHE A 58 9.55 10.42 7.45
N GLU A 59 9.16 11.69 7.51
CA GLU A 59 9.10 12.46 8.75
C GLU A 59 7.64 12.64 9.18
N LEU A 60 7.34 12.24 10.40
CA LEU A 60 6.02 12.38 11.00
C LEU A 60 6.02 13.59 11.95
N ILE A 61 5.15 14.56 11.68
CA ILE A 61 5.11 15.83 12.39
C ILE A 61 3.76 15.97 13.09
N PRO A 62 3.71 15.82 14.43
CA PRO A 62 2.48 16.02 15.19
C PRO A 62 1.96 17.44 15.04
N SER A 63 0.64 17.61 14.93
CA SER A 63 0.02 18.93 14.73
C SER A 63 0.36 19.95 15.81
N SER A 64 0.54 19.49 17.06
CA SER A 64 0.93 20.32 18.19
C SER A 64 2.29 20.99 18.04
N SER A 65 3.14 20.47 17.14
CA SER A 65 4.46 21.02 16.84
C SER A 65 4.48 21.93 15.61
N ILE A 66 3.33 22.16 14.96
CA ILE A 66 3.23 22.93 13.72
C ILE A 66 2.79 24.36 14.02
N SER A 67 3.66 25.30 13.69
CA SER A 67 3.35 26.74 13.72
C SER A 67 2.72 27.20 12.41
N ASN A 68 3.32 26.81 11.27
CA ASN A 68 2.86 27.22 9.95
C ASN A 68 3.24 26.21 8.86
N ILE A 69 2.48 26.20 7.75
CA ILE A 69 2.73 25.36 6.58
C ILE A 69 2.66 26.25 5.33
N SER A 70 3.63 26.14 4.43
CA SER A 70 3.61 26.87 3.16
C SER A 70 4.14 26.02 2.02
N LYS A 71 3.69 26.28 0.79
CA LYS A 71 4.30 25.68 -0.40
C LYS A 71 5.73 26.22 -0.57
N LEU A 72 6.65 25.38 -1.07
CA LEU A 72 7.94 25.90 -1.54
C LEU A 72 7.78 26.49 -2.95
N GLU A 73 8.36 27.67 -3.16
CA GLU A 73 8.48 28.30 -4.48
C GLU A 73 9.69 27.74 -5.25
N GLU A 74 10.80 27.49 -4.55
CA GLU A 74 12.01 26.86 -5.09
C GLU A 74 12.19 25.48 -4.47
N ILE A 75 12.51 24.46 -5.28
CA ILE A 75 12.62 23.07 -4.78
C ILE A 75 13.95 22.90 -4.03
N ASP A 76 13.85 22.60 -2.75
CA ASP A 76 14.97 22.27 -1.86
C ASP A 76 15.55 20.87 -2.16
N GLU A 77 16.74 20.56 -1.64
CA GLU A 77 17.39 19.25 -1.79
C GLU A 77 16.59 18.09 -1.20
N ASN A 78 15.77 18.40 -0.18
CA ASN A 78 14.89 17.47 0.54
C ASN A 78 13.54 17.24 -0.15
N CYS A 79 13.27 17.92 -1.27
CA CYS A 79 12.00 17.86 -1.98
C CYS A 79 12.20 17.32 -3.39
N ALA A 80 11.16 16.73 -3.96
CA ALA A 80 11.13 16.38 -5.37
C ALA A 80 10.02 17.16 -6.09
N PRO A 81 10.17 17.51 -7.38
CA PRO A 81 9.10 18.11 -8.15
C PRO A 81 7.87 17.20 -8.12
N PHE A 82 6.69 17.79 -7.91
CA PHE A 82 5.45 17.02 -7.95
C PHE A 82 5.28 16.35 -9.32
N GLY A 83 5.13 15.03 -9.31
CA GLY A 83 5.00 14.25 -10.53
C GLY A 83 4.69 12.79 -10.22
N GLU A 84 4.32 12.05 -11.26
CA GLU A 84 3.93 10.64 -11.19
C GLU A 84 5.04 9.77 -10.58
N ALA A 85 6.31 10.05 -10.91
CA ALA A 85 7.46 9.35 -10.36
C ALA A 85 7.59 9.45 -8.82
N VAL A 86 7.14 10.56 -8.22
CA VAL A 86 7.17 10.73 -6.75
C VAL A 86 6.08 9.87 -6.10
N LEU A 87 4.88 9.85 -6.70
CA LEU A 87 3.77 9.04 -6.23
C LEU A 87 4.10 7.54 -6.33
N GLU A 88 4.69 7.10 -7.45
CA GLU A 88 5.15 5.72 -7.62
C GLU A 88 6.18 5.29 -6.56
N GLN A 89 7.13 6.18 -6.23
CA GLN A 89 8.11 5.90 -5.18
C GLN A 89 7.46 5.79 -3.80
N ILE A 90 6.53 6.68 -3.48
CA ILE A 90 5.75 6.64 -2.23
C ILE A 90 4.96 5.32 -2.16
N ASP A 91 4.26 4.96 -3.23
CA ASP A 91 3.44 3.74 -3.30
C ASP A 91 4.28 2.48 -3.15
N LYS A 92 5.44 2.43 -3.82
CA LYS A 92 6.41 1.33 -3.71
C LYS A 92 6.93 1.19 -2.27
N LEU A 93 7.25 2.30 -1.61
CA LEU A 93 7.80 2.30 -0.24
C LEU A 93 6.76 1.98 0.83
N LEU A 94 5.53 2.46 0.66
CA LEU A 94 4.43 2.17 1.58
C LEU A 94 3.84 0.77 1.38
N GLY A 95 4.34 -0.01 0.41
CA GLY A 95 3.75 -1.28 0.04
C GLY A 95 2.34 -1.13 -0.54
N MET A 96 1.95 0.10 -0.89
CA MET A 96 0.72 0.46 -1.59
C MET A 96 0.91 0.28 -3.09
N GLN A 97 1.64 -0.77 -3.51
CA GLN A 97 1.31 -1.35 -4.79
C GLN A 97 -0.17 -1.69 -4.69
N SER A 98 -1.01 -0.94 -5.40
CA SER A 98 -2.34 -1.35 -5.78
C SER A 98 -2.20 -2.82 -6.12
N THR A 99 -2.68 -3.67 -5.19
CA THR A 99 -2.41 -5.09 -5.16
C THR A 99 -2.57 -5.57 -6.57
N ASN A 100 -1.46 -5.99 -7.18
CA ASN A 100 -1.34 -6.44 -8.55
C ASN A 100 -2.72 -6.57 -9.18
N VAL A 101 -3.11 -5.63 -10.05
CA VAL A 101 -4.09 -5.96 -11.09
C VAL A 101 -3.39 -7.03 -11.92
N VAL A 102 -3.33 -8.25 -11.38
CA VAL A 102 -2.92 -9.43 -12.11
C VAL A 102 -3.97 -9.44 -13.20
N GLU A 103 -3.55 -9.18 -14.44
CA GLU A 103 -4.44 -9.28 -15.59
C GLU A 103 -5.32 -10.50 -15.38
N ASP A 104 -6.64 -10.36 -15.52
CA ASP A 104 -7.59 -11.44 -15.19
C ASP A 104 -7.12 -12.78 -15.81
N GLY A 105 -6.50 -12.73 -16.99
CA GLY A 105 -5.89 -13.88 -17.66
C GLY A 105 -4.78 -14.59 -16.88
N GLU A 106 -3.90 -13.90 -16.17
CA GLU A 106 -2.87 -14.54 -15.33
C GLU A 106 -3.46 -15.14 -14.05
N MET A 107 -4.49 -14.52 -13.47
CA MET A 107 -5.21 -15.08 -12.32
C MET A 107 -5.87 -16.40 -12.70
N TYR A 108 -6.57 -16.44 -13.84
CA TYR A 108 -7.22 -17.65 -14.32
C TYR A 108 -6.23 -18.75 -14.69
N LYS A 109 -5.10 -18.43 -15.33
CA LYS A 109 -4.04 -19.42 -15.59
C LYS A 109 -3.52 -20.08 -14.30
N ARG A 110 -3.39 -19.30 -13.22
CA ARG A 110 -2.98 -19.83 -11.91
C ARG A 110 -4.04 -20.76 -11.33
N ALA A 111 -5.30 -20.35 -11.37
CA ALA A 111 -6.41 -21.19 -10.92
C ALA A 111 -6.48 -22.50 -11.72
N GLU A 112 -6.39 -22.41 -13.05
CA GLU A 112 -6.47 -23.54 -13.96
C GLU A 112 -5.37 -24.59 -13.69
N LYS A 113 -4.14 -24.17 -13.39
CA LYS A 113 -3.05 -25.08 -13.00
C LYS A 113 -3.43 -25.91 -11.77
N VAL A 114 -3.94 -25.24 -10.72
CA VAL A 114 -4.35 -25.90 -9.47
C VAL A 114 -5.54 -26.82 -9.71
N ILE A 115 -6.56 -26.37 -10.44
CA ILE A 115 -7.77 -27.14 -10.72
C ILE A 115 -7.46 -28.38 -11.54
N ASN A 116 -6.62 -28.25 -12.57
CA ASN A 116 -6.20 -29.38 -13.41
C ASN A 116 -5.42 -30.41 -12.59
N TYR A 117 -4.53 -29.96 -11.71
CA TYR A 117 -3.80 -30.86 -10.81
C TYR A 117 -4.75 -31.60 -9.86
N LEU A 118 -5.71 -30.90 -9.24
CA LEU A 118 -6.70 -31.51 -8.35
C LEU A 118 -7.60 -32.52 -9.08
N ARG A 119 -8.08 -32.18 -10.28
CA ARG A 119 -8.87 -33.09 -11.11
C ARG A 119 -8.08 -34.33 -11.53
N ALA A 120 -6.78 -34.18 -11.84
CA ALA A 120 -5.89 -35.30 -12.13
C ALA A 120 -5.71 -36.24 -10.92
N HIS A 121 -5.81 -35.72 -9.70
CA HIS A 121 -5.81 -36.49 -8.45
C HIS A 121 -7.20 -36.95 -8.01
N HIS A 122 -8.18 -36.93 -8.93
CA HIS A 122 -9.57 -37.33 -8.68
C HIS A 122 -10.28 -36.53 -7.58
N ILE A 123 -9.88 -35.27 -7.37
CA ILE A 123 -10.54 -34.35 -6.45
C ILE A 123 -11.57 -33.53 -7.21
N GLU A 124 -12.81 -33.53 -6.72
CA GLU A 124 -13.89 -32.76 -7.32
C GLU A 124 -13.69 -31.26 -7.12
N VAL A 125 -13.87 -30.48 -8.18
CA VAL A 125 -13.78 -29.02 -8.15
C VAL A 125 -14.93 -28.41 -8.96
N PHE A 126 -15.74 -27.59 -8.30
CA PHE A 126 -16.86 -26.87 -8.87
C PHE A 126 -16.56 -25.38 -8.90
N GLU A 127 -16.87 -24.71 -10.01
CA GLU A 127 -16.77 -23.26 -10.10
C GLU A 127 -18.14 -22.64 -9.76
N GLU A 128 -18.14 -21.68 -8.84
CA GLU A 128 -19.31 -20.90 -8.48
C GLU A 128 -19.45 -19.64 -9.37
N PRO A 129 -20.67 -19.09 -9.52
CA PRO A 129 -20.92 -17.92 -10.39
C PRO A 129 -20.15 -16.65 -10.01
N ASN A 130 -19.63 -16.58 -8.79
CA ASN A 130 -18.81 -15.49 -8.24
C ASN A 130 -17.31 -15.65 -8.56
N GLY A 131 -16.91 -16.72 -9.28
CA GLY A 131 -15.51 -17.04 -9.54
C GLY A 131 -14.79 -17.68 -8.36
N VAL A 132 -15.51 -18.24 -7.39
CA VAL A 132 -14.92 -19.05 -6.30
C VAL A 132 -14.93 -20.51 -6.72
N PHE A 133 -13.81 -21.22 -6.53
CA PHE A 133 -13.78 -22.66 -6.73
C PHE A 133 -14.05 -23.39 -5.43
N ARG A 134 -15.03 -24.30 -5.45
CA ARG A 134 -15.35 -25.19 -4.34
C ARG A 134 -14.75 -26.58 -4.59
N ILE A 135 -13.76 -26.94 -3.78
CA ILE A 135 -13.02 -28.20 -3.86
C ILE A 135 -13.60 -29.19 -2.85
N SER A 136 -13.99 -30.38 -3.31
CA SER A 136 -14.62 -31.45 -2.50
C SER A 136 -15.79 -30.97 -1.65
N GLY A 137 -16.51 -29.94 -2.11
CA GLY A 137 -17.66 -29.35 -1.42
C GLY A 137 -17.35 -28.54 -0.15
N VAL A 138 -16.10 -28.51 0.32
CA VAL A 138 -15.76 -27.98 1.66
C VAL A 138 -14.63 -26.94 1.66
N VAL A 139 -13.76 -26.93 0.64
CA VAL A 139 -12.68 -25.93 0.55
C VAL A 139 -13.05 -24.88 -0.49
N ARG A 140 -12.97 -23.61 -0.11
CA ARG A 140 -13.14 -22.47 -1.00
C ARG A 140 -11.78 -21.98 -1.46
N PHE A 141 -11.65 -21.75 -2.75
CA PHE A 141 -10.46 -21.18 -3.36
C PHE A 141 -10.85 -19.89 -4.08
N GLU A 142 -10.40 -18.78 -3.51
CA GLU A 142 -10.85 -17.44 -3.87
C GLU A 142 -9.74 -16.64 -4.57
N LYS A 143 -10.11 -15.62 -5.33
CA LYS A 143 -9.16 -14.68 -5.95
C LYS A 143 -8.27 -14.03 -4.87
N PRO A 144 -6.98 -13.78 -5.13
CA PRO A 144 -6.22 -13.94 -6.38
C PRO A 144 -5.65 -15.36 -6.63
N TYR A 145 -6.29 -16.40 -6.10
CA TYR A 145 -5.95 -17.81 -6.32
C TYR A 145 -4.52 -18.16 -5.89
N ARG A 146 -4.08 -17.60 -4.76
CA ARG A 146 -2.83 -18.01 -4.12
C ARG A 146 -3.13 -19.03 -3.02
N ARG A 147 -2.08 -19.70 -2.56
CA ARG A 147 -2.16 -20.71 -1.49
C ARG A 147 -2.84 -20.16 -0.23
N GLU A 148 -2.61 -18.89 0.08
CA GLU A 148 -3.18 -18.22 1.24
C GLU A 148 -4.69 -17.94 1.09
N ASN A 149 -5.22 -18.04 -0.13
CA ASN A 149 -6.64 -17.81 -0.45
C ASN A 149 -7.45 -19.12 -0.50
N LEU A 150 -6.98 -20.16 0.19
CA LEU A 150 -7.70 -21.40 0.42
C LEU A 150 -8.31 -21.40 1.82
N TYR A 151 -9.63 -21.57 1.90
CA TYR A 151 -10.38 -21.52 3.15
C TYR A 151 -11.21 -22.78 3.33
N CYS A 152 -11.17 -23.36 4.53
CA CYS A 152 -12.02 -24.48 4.90
C CYS A 152 -12.30 -24.40 6.39
N ASP A 153 -13.55 -24.66 6.78
CA ASP A 153 -13.94 -24.70 8.19
C ASP A 153 -13.37 -25.93 8.91
N ILE A 154 -12.83 -26.90 8.17
CA ILE A 154 -12.20 -28.11 8.69
C ILE A 154 -10.69 -28.01 8.49
N PRO A 155 -9.90 -27.61 9.52
CA PRO A 155 -8.46 -27.33 9.38
C PRO A 155 -7.66 -28.54 8.90
N MET A 156 -8.07 -29.76 9.29
CA MET A 156 -7.43 -31.00 8.84
C MET A 156 -7.54 -31.21 7.33
N VAL A 157 -8.68 -30.86 6.74
CA VAL A 157 -8.90 -30.97 5.28
C VAL A 157 -8.04 -29.94 4.56
N LEU A 158 -8.03 -28.69 5.06
CA LEU A 158 -7.19 -27.64 4.51
C LEU A 158 -5.71 -28.04 4.54
N GLN A 159 -5.20 -28.52 5.67
CA GLN A 159 -3.80 -28.96 5.78
C GLN A 159 -3.44 -30.09 4.81
N ARG A 160 -4.33 -31.07 4.62
CA ARG A 160 -4.11 -32.16 3.66
C ARG A 160 -4.10 -31.65 2.23
N LEU A 161 -5.03 -30.75 1.87
CA LEU A 161 -5.05 -30.12 0.56
C LEU A 161 -3.79 -29.29 0.33
N LEU A 162 -3.36 -28.51 1.31
CA LEU A 162 -2.15 -27.70 1.21
C LEU A 162 -0.89 -28.54 1.05
N LYS A 163 -0.81 -29.72 1.69
CA LYS A 163 0.28 -30.69 1.48
C LYS A 163 0.25 -31.28 0.07
N LEU A 164 -0.94 -31.63 -0.41
CA LEU A 164 -1.09 -32.14 -1.78
C LEU A 164 -0.68 -31.09 -2.81
N LEU A 165 -1.01 -29.82 -2.59
CA LEU A 165 -0.59 -28.72 -3.46
C LEU A 165 0.92 -28.43 -3.39
N ASP A 166 1.60 -28.80 -2.31
CA ASP A 166 3.08 -28.70 -2.23
C ASP A 166 3.75 -29.68 -3.20
N GLU A 167 3.12 -30.82 -3.50
CA GLU A 167 3.64 -31.80 -4.46
C GLU A 167 3.52 -31.32 -5.93
N MET A 168 2.82 -30.20 -6.16
CA MET A 168 2.71 -29.54 -7.47
C MET A 168 3.90 -28.60 -7.77
N GLN A 169 4.70 -28.24 -6.75
CA GLN A 169 5.88 -27.37 -6.89
C GLN A 169 7.09 -28.13 -7.43
#